data_AF-A0A525VP72-F1
#
_entry.id   AF-A0A525VP72-F1
#
_cell.length_a   1.000
_cell.length_b   1.000
_cell.length_c   1.000
_cell.angle_alpha   90.00
_cell.angle_beta   90.00
_cell.angle_gamma   90.00
#
_symmetry.space_group_name_H-M   'P 1'
#
loop_
_entity.id
_entity.type
_entity.pdbx_description
1 polymer ?
#
loop_
_entity_poly.entity_id
_entity_poly.type
_entity_poly.pdbx_seq_one_letter_code
_entity_poly.pdbx_strand_id
1 'polypeptide(L)'
;MNDHQQTGKDYSGNDESPIEEIIEEAKRNRERDEEEQPSKSLSQQLKELGLDRKIELGVAVVGLIIAIVLAIIAGFQLGAMREQTTKMQGQLDEMQKGSGDTKLLAEASKRQATNTSEQVGQLKALVEQTHNLATATQESINNAKETSHRELRSYVVIGSNDIPKLEEGKRPFVTSVVENIGKTPIYDGGWISGINVFTYPLTEDITNDSCTNVLKSPGAPKWLIGRSSKIEKWRVLPFQASEVKAIKEGRAAVYFHGRICYRDIFREVHYTDFCMRWRWENGHLGEGLACPQGNGGN
;
A
#
# COMPACT_ATOMS: atom_id res chain seq x y z
N MET A 1 -3.64 -23.86 -10.92
CA MET A 1 -3.31 -23.61 -12.33
C MET A 1 -4.33 -22.64 -12.87
N ASN A 2 -4.03 -21.34 -12.80
CA ASN A 2 -4.73 -20.27 -13.50
C ASN A 2 -3.70 -19.14 -13.62
N ASP A 3 -3.02 -19.11 -14.76
CA ASP A 3 -2.11 -18.06 -15.15
C ASP A 3 -2.94 -16.88 -15.67
N HIS A 4 -2.98 -15.79 -14.90
CA HIS A 4 -3.36 -14.49 -15.42
C HIS A 4 -2.10 -13.65 -15.61
N GLN A 5 -1.57 -13.68 -16.83
CA GLN A 5 -0.62 -12.69 -17.32
C GLN A 5 -1.31 -11.34 -17.44
N GLN A 6 -0.89 -10.37 -16.63
CA GLN A 6 -1.15 -8.95 -16.85
C GLN A 6 -0.01 -8.37 -17.69
N THR A 7 -0.36 -7.91 -18.89
CA THR A 7 0.50 -7.15 -19.78
C THR A 7 0.48 -5.67 -19.37
N GLY A 8 1.62 -5.18 -18.88
CA GLY A 8 1.86 -3.75 -18.68
C GLY A 8 1.97 -3.04 -20.02
N LYS A 9 1.18 -1.99 -20.21
CA LYS A 9 1.32 -1.03 -21.31
C LYS A 9 2.02 0.21 -20.74
N ASP A 10 3.23 0.46 -21.23
CA ASP A 10 3.94 1.72 -21.03
C ASP A 10 3.23 2.84 -21.80
N TYR A 11 2.77 3.86 -21.07
CA TYR A 11 2.36 5.14 -21.62
C TYR A 11 3.46 6.16 -21.33
N SER A 12 4.38 6.31 -22.29
CA SER A 12 5.35 7.41 -22.36
C SER A 12 4.71 8.58 -23.10
N GLY A 13 3.97 9.42 -22.38
CA GLY A 13 3.44 10.68 -22.88
C GLY A 13 4.46 11.80 -22.74
N ASN A 14 5.06 12.23 -23.85
CA ASN A 14 5.72 13.53 -23.97
C ASN A 14 4.64 14.53 -24.38
N ASP A 15 3.97 15.15 -23.41
CA ASP A 15 3.15 16.34 -23.63
C ASP A 15 4.05 17.56 -23.49
N GLU A 16 4.56 18.05 -24.62
CA GLU A 16 5.07 19.42 -24.71
C GLU A 16 3.90 20.38 -24.50
N SER A 17 4.06 21.26 -23.51
CA SER A 17 3.05 22.23 -23.08
C SER A 17 2.78 23.27 -24.18
N PRO A 18 1.52 23.50 -24.58
CA PRO A 18 1.12 24.47 -25.62
C PRO A 18 1.34 25.95 -25.24
N ILE A 19 2.05 26.23 -24.14
CA ILE A 19 2.33 27.58 -23.64
C ILE A 19 3.62 28.14 -24.26
N GLU A 20 4.59 27.32 -24.66
CA GLU A 20 5.85 27.81 -25.23
C GLU A 20 5.70 28.31 -26.68
N GLU A 21 4.76 27.76 -27.45
CA GLU A 21 4.47 28.17 -28.84
C GLU A 21 3.83 29.58 -28.90
N ILE A 22 2.98 29.94 -27.94
CA ILE A 22 2.30 31.24 -27.89
C ILE A 22 3.26 32.38 -27.51
N ILE A 23 4.31 32.10 -26.73
CA ILE A 23 5.29 33.12 -26.30
C ILE A 23 6.27 33.48 -27.43
N GLU A 24 6.58 32.54 -28.32
CA GLU A 24 7.45 32.74 -29.47
C GLU A 24 6.78 33.53 -30.60
N GLU A 25 5.47 33.35 -30.83
CA GLU A 25 4.72 34.09 -31.85
C GLU A 25 4.48 35.56 -31.47
N ALA A 26 4.35 35.87 -30.18
CA ALA A 26 4.17 37.23 -29.68
C ALA A 26 5.45 38.11 -29.79
N LYS A 27 6.65 37.50 -29.83
CA LYS A 27 7.91 38.24 -30.04
C LYS A 27 8.14 38.60 -31.51
N ARG A 28 7.74 37.74 -32.46
CA ARG A 28 7.92 37.97 -33.91
C ARG A 28 7.06 39.10 -34.48
N ASN A 29 5.92 39.41 -33.87
CA ASN A 29 5.04 40.49 -34.33
C ASN A 29 5.46 41.88 -33.84
N ARG A 30 6.39 41.99 -32.88
CA ARG A 30 6.80 43.28 -32.31
C ARG A 30 7.98 43.93 -33.03
N GLU A 31 8.63 43.21 -33.95
CA GLU A 31 9.78 43.70 -34.73
C GLU A 31 9.40 44.14 -36.16
N ARG A 32 8.11 44.22 -36.50
CA ARG A 32 7.64 44.53 -37.88
C ARG A 32 7.01 45.91 -38.10
N ASP A 33 6.91 46.75 -37.07
CA ASP A 33 6.20 48.04 -37.15
C ASP A 33 7.11 49.29 -37.03
N GLU A 34 8.43 49.14 -37.10
CA GLU A 34 9.37 50.27 -37.16
C GLU A 34 10.09 50.32 -38.51
N GLU A 35 9.36 50.66 -39.58
CA GLU A 35 9.96 51.02 -40.87
C GLU A 35 9.30 52.27 -41.48
N GLU A 36 10.00 53.39 -41.30
CA GLU A 36 10.17 54.53 -42.20
C GLU A 36 8.97 55.06 -43.02
N GLN A 37 8.49 56.26 -42.64
CA GLN A 37 7.96 57.22 -43.61
C GLN A 37 8.89 58.45 -43.71
N PRO A 38 9.50 58.72 -44.88
CA PRO A 38 10.29 59.92 -45.09
C PRO A 38 9.39 61.12 -45.42
N SER A 39 9.43 62.14 -44.57
CA SER A 39 8.83 63.45 -44.81
C SER A 39 9.47 64.09 -46.04
N LYS A 40 8.76 64.08 -47.18
CA LYS A 40 9.15 64.87 -48.34
C LYS A 40 8.81 66.35 -48.12
N SER A 41 9.80 67.16 -48.45
CA SER A 41 10.00 68.53 -48.04
C SER A 41 9.07 69.52 -48.76
N LEU A 42 8.26 70.22 -47.97
CA LEU A 42 7.46 71.40 -48.34
C LEU A 42 8.30 72.54 -48.97
N SER A 43 9.64 72.48 -48.83
CA SER A 43 10.58 73.46 -49.40
C SER A 43 10.79 73.34 -50.92
N GLN A 44 10.29 72.28 -51.58
CA GLN A 44 10.40 72.14 -53.04
C GLN A 44 9.22 72.72 -53.84
N GLN A 45 8.08 73.07 -53.21
CA GLN A 45 6.94 73.67 -53.93
C GLN A 45 6.96 75.20 -54.00
N LEU A 46 7.89 75.88 -53.32
CA LEU A 46 7.92 77.35 -53.22
C LEU A 46 8.83 78.07 -54.23
N LYS A 47 9.38 77.36 -55.22
CA LYS A 47 10.36 77.93 -56.18
C LYS A 47 9.82 78.39 -57.54
N GLU A 48 8.50 78.36 -57.78
CA GLU A 48 7.92 78.72 -59.10
C GLU A 48 7.01 79.96 -59.15
N LEU A 49 7.04 80.85 -58.15
CA LEU A 49 6.28 82.10 -58.23
C LEU A 49 7.22 83.29 -58.34
N GLY A 50 7.64 83.56 -59.58
CA GLY A 50 8.22 84.84 -59.97
C GLY A 50 7.21 85.95 -59.69
N LEU A 51 7.43 86.70 -58.61
CA LEU A 51 6.59 87.82 -58.24
C LEU A 51 7.36 89.14 -58.23
N ASP A 52 6.84 90.02 -59.06
CA ASP A 52 7.38 91.28 -59.50
C ASP A 52 7.24 92.38 -58.43
N ARG A 53 8.13 93.35 -58.55
CA ARG A 53 8.60 94.26 -57.50
C ARG A 53 7.60 95.40 -57.21
N LYS A 54 6.42 95.11 -56.62
CA LYS A 54 5.47 96.13 -56.07
C LYS A 54 4.65 95.72 -54.82
N ILE A 55 5.05 94.71 -54.02
CA ILE A 55 4.29 94.24 -52.83
C ILE A 55 5.04 94.46 -51.48
N GLU A 56 5.95 95.42 -51.37
CA GLU A 56 6.69 95.62 -50.10
C GLU A 56 5.87 96.31 -48.98
N LEU A 57 4.80 97.04 -49.30
CA LEU A 57 3.98 97.70 -48.28
C LEU A 57 2.78 96.87 -47.79
N GLY A 58 2.27 95.95 -48.61
CA GLY A 58 1.13 95.09 -48.26
C GLY A 58 1.52 93.90 -47.37
N VAL A 59 2.71 93.32 -47.59
CA VAL A 59 3.20 92.14 -46.85
C VAL A 59 3.52 92.47 -45.39
N ALA A 60 3.99 93.68 -45.09
CA ALA A 60 4.30 94.10 -43.72
C ALA A 60 3.06 94.20 -42.83
N VAL A 61 1.94 94.73 -43.35
CA VAL A 61 0.68 94.86 -42.60
C VAL A 61 -0.01 93.51 -42.42
N VAL A 62 -0.03 92.68 -43.47
CA VAL A 62 -0.56 91.31 -43.39
C VAL A 62 0.29 90.45 -42.43
N GLY A 63 1.62 90.60 -42.45
CA GLY A 63 2.52 89.93 -41.52
C GLY A 63 2.28 90.29 -40.05
N LEU A 64 1.98 91.57 -39.75
CA LEU A 64 1.66 92.00 -38.38
C LEU A 64 0.33 91.39 -37.88
N ILE A 65 -0.69 91.37 -38.73
CA ILE A 65 -2.00 90.77 -38.39
C ILE A 65 -1.84 89.26 -38.18
N ILE A 66 -1.06 88.57 -39.02
CA ILE A 66 -0.75 87.14 -38.86
C ILE A 66 0.00 86.90 -37.55
N ALA A 67 0.98 87.74 -37.18
CA ALA A 67 1.72 87.60 -35.93
C ALA A 67 0.81 87.76 -34.69
N ILE A 68 -0.13 88.70 -34.72
CA ILE A 68 -1.11 88.90 -33.65
C ILE A 68 -2.06 87.69 -33.54
N VAL A 69 -2.55 87.18 -34.67
CA VAL A 69 -3.41 85.98 -34.69
C VAL A 69 -2.66 84.75 -34.17
N LEU A 70 -1.39 84.57 -34.56
CA LEU A 70 -0.55 83.48 -34.07
C LEU A 70 -0.27 83.60 -32.57
N ALA A 71 -0.06 84.80 -32.05
CA ALA A 71 0.10 85.02 -30.60
C ALA A 71 -1.17 84.69 -29.82
N ILE A 72 -2.35 85.00 -30.37
CA ILE A 72 -3.65 84.65 -29.78
C ILE A 72 -3.85 83.12 -29.78
N ILE A 73 -3.55 82.44 -30.89
CA ILE A 73 -3.63 80.98 -31.00
C ILE A 73 -2.66 80.31 -30.02
N ALA A 74 -1.41 80.80 -29.94
CA ALA A 74 -0.42 80.29 -29.00
C ALA A 74 -0.85 80.49 -27.55
N GLY A 75 -1.47 81.64 -27.22
CA GLY A 75 -2.05 81.90 -25.91
C GLY A 75 -3.19 80.94 -25.57
N PHE A 76 -4.05 80.62 -26.54
CA PHE A 76 -5.14 79.64 -26.38
C PHE A 76 -4.61 78.22 -26.19
N GLN A 77 -3.58 77.84 -26.94
CA GLN A 77 -2.91 76.53 -26.80
C GLN A 77 -2.20 76.40 -25.45
N LEU A 78 -1.56 77.46 -24.96
CA LEU A 78 -0.96 77.49 -23.62
C LEU A 78 -2.02 77.43 -22.51
N GLY A 79 -3.16 78.07 -22.69
CA GLY A 79 -4.30 77.98 -21.77
C GLY A 79 -4.86 76.56 -21.69
N ALA A 80 -5.11 75.94 -22.85
CA ALA A 80 -5.59 74.56 -22.94
C ALA A 80 -4.58 73.55 -22.38
N MET A 81 -3.28 73.76 -22.62
CA MET A 81 -2.23 72.92 -22.04
C MET A 81 -2.16 73.05 -20.52
N ARG A 82 -2.34 74.26 -19.96
CA ARG A 82 -2.39 74.44 -18.50
C ARG A 82 -3.57 73.70 -17.88
N GLU A 83 -4.73 73.70 -18.53
CA GLU A 83 -5.90 72.95 -18.07
C GLU A 83 -5.74 71.43 -18.19
N GLN A 84 -5.00 70.95 -19.21
CA GLN A 84 -4.61 69.55 -19.28
C GLN A 84 -3.56 69.17 -18.23
N THR A 85 -2.64 70.09 -17.90
CA THR A 85 -1.59 69.84 -16.91
C THR A 85 -2.18 69.67 -15.51
N THR A 86 -3.20 70.45 -15.15
CA THR A 86 -3.88 70.32 -13.86
C THR A 86 -4.72 69.05 -13.76
N LYS A 87 -5.37 68.64 -14.86
CA LYS A 87 -6.08 67.34 -14.94
C LYS A 87 -5.11 66.16 -14.86
N MET A 88 -3.95 66.26 -15.51
CA MET A 88 -2.88 65.26 -15.40
C MET A 88 -2.29 65.18 -13.99
N GLN A 89 -2.10 66.32 -13.31
CA GLN A 89 -1.65 66.32 -11.91
C GLN A 89 -2.67 65.69 -10.97
N GLY A 90 -3.97 65.92 -11.19
CA GLY A 90 -5.02 65.24 -10.43
C GLY A 90 -5.00 63.72 -10.63
N GLN A 91 -4.85 63.25 -11.87
CA GLN A 91 -4.73 61.82 -12.18
C GLN A 91 -3.44 61.20 -11.63
N LEU A 92 -2.33 61.94 -11.62
CA LEU A 92 -1.07 61.50 -11.02
C LEU A 92 -1.20 61.36 -9.50
N ASP A 93 -1.83 62.30 -8.82
CA ASP A 93 -2.05 62.23 -7.37
C ASP A 93 -3.00 61.06 -6.99
N GLU A 94 -3.99 60.79 -7.84
CA GLU A 94 -4.92 59.68 -7.66
C GLU A 94 -4.29 58.32 -8.02
N MET A 95 -3.43 58.25 -9.03
CA MET A 95 -2.60 57.07 -9.30
C MET A 95 -1.55 56.84 -8.22
N GLN A 96 -0.99 57.90 -7.65
CA GLN A 96 -0.01 57.82 -6.57
C GLN A 96 -0.68 57.36 -5.26
N LYS A 97 -1.93 57.76 -5.00
CA LYS A 97 -2.77 57.20 -3.92
C LYS A 97 -3.16 55.74 -4.20
N GLY A 98 -3.60 55.43 -5.42
CA GLY A 98 -3.93 54.07 -5.85
C GLY A 98 -2.74 53.10 -5.82
N SER A 99 -1.52 53.60 -6.02
CA SER A 99 -0.27 52.82 -5.86
C SER A 99 -0.07 52.34 -4.42
N GLY A 100 -0.45 53.16 -3.43
CA GLY A 100 -0.41 52.78 -2.01
C GLY A 100 -1.38 51.65 -1.69
N ASP A 101 -2.62 51.76 -2.18
CA ASP A 101 -3.65 50.73 -2.00
C ASP A 101 -3.28 49.43 -2.72
N THR A 102 -2.68 49.53 -3.90
CA THR A 102 -2.19 48.37 -4.66
C THR A 102 -1.07 47.64 -3.90
N LYS A 103 -0.19 48.37 -3.21
CA LYS A 103 0.86 47.77 -2.38
C LYS A 103 0.29 47.06 -1.15
N LEU A 104 -0.69 47.68 -0.47
CA LEU A 104 -1.38 47.05 0.66
C LEU A 104 -2.13 45.80 0.24
N LEU A 105 -2.81 45.84 -0.91
CA LEU A 105 -3.48 44.67 -1.49
C LEU A 105 -2.46 43.57 -1.81
N ALA A 106 -1.34 43.91 -2.44
CA ALA A 106 -0.29 42.94 -2.76
C ALA A 106 0.32 42.30 -1.50
N GLU A 107 0.55 43.07 -0.43
CA GLU A 107 1.01 42.54 0.86
C GLU A 107 -0.05 41.64 1.52
N ALA A 108 -1.32 42.02 1.48
CA ALA A 108 -2.42 41.20 1.98
C ALA A 108 -2.55 39.89 1.20
N SER A 109 -2.47 39.93 -0.14
CA SER A 109 -2.46 38.74 -0.99
C SER A 109 -1.26 37.85 -0.71
N LYS A 110 -0.07 38.43 -0.48
CA LYS A 110 1.11 37.66 -0.09
C LYS A 110 0.91 36.94 1.23
N ARG A 111 0.37 37.62 2.26
CA ARG A 111 0.05 37.01 3.56
C ARG A 111 -1.03 35.93 3.44
N GLN A 112 -2.04 36.16 2.61
CA GLN A 112 -3.08 35.17 2.35
C GLN A 112 -2.49 33.92 1.68
N ALA A 113 -1.63 34.11 0.68
CA ALA A 113 -0.94 33.01 0.01
C ALA A 113 -0.03 32.21 0.97
N THR A 114 0.69 32.88 1.89
CA THR A 114 1.49 32.18 2.91
C THR A 114 0.61 31.38 3.86
N ASN A 115 -0.48 31.96 4.36
CA ASN A 115 -1.40 31.25 5.27
C ASN A 115 -2.07 30.06 4.58
N THR A 116 -2.46 30.20 3.32
CA THR A 116 -3.00 29.09 2.52
C THR A 116 -1.93 28.01 2.30
N SER A 117 -0.67 28.38 2.04
CA SER A 117 0.42 27.40 1.91
C SER A 117 0.64 26.61 3.20
N GLU A 118 0.59 27.27 4.36
CA GLU A 118 0.67 26.62 5.67
C GLU A 118 -0.51 25.67 5.92
N GLN A 119 -1.74 26.09 5.60
CA GLN A 119 -2.94 25.24 5.70
C GLN A 119 -2.85 24.01 4.79
N VAL A 120 -2.35 24.18 3.57
CA VAL A 120 -2.12 23.04 2.64
C VAL A 120 -1.05 22.11 3.22
N GLY A 121 -0.01 22.63 3.87
CA GLY A 121 1.00 21.84 4.57
C GLY A 121 0.41 21.00 5.70
N GLN A 122 -0.41 21.61 6.56
CA GLN A 122 -1.12 20.92 7.63
C GLN A 122 -2.09 19.86 7.09
N LEU A 123 -2.83 20.18 6.02
CA LEU A 123 -3.74 19.24 5.38
C LEU A 123 -2.99 18.04 4.80
N LYS A 124 -1.83 18.23 4.17
CA LYS A 124 -0.99 17.13 3.68
C LYS A 124 -0.56 16.21 4.83
N ALA A 125 -0.07 16.77 5.94
CA ALA A 125 0.32 15.99 7.11
C ALA A 125 -0.88 15.23 7.71
N LEU A 126 -2.06 15.84 7.76
CA LEU A 126 -3.28 15.19 8.24
C LEU A 126 -3.71 14.03 7.33
N VAL A 127 -3.62 14.21 6.00
CA VAL A 127 -3.93 13.15 5.02
C VAL A 127 -2.96 11.98 5.17
N GLU A 128 -1.67 12.26 5.35
CA GLU A 128 -0.65 11.22 5.59
C GLU A 128 -0.90 10.46 6.90
N GLN A 129 -1.22 11.17 7.99
CA GLN A 129 -1.61 10.55 9.26
C GLN A 129 -2.86 9.68 9.12
N THR A 130 -3.87 10.16 8.39
CA THR A 130 -5.10 9.41 8.14
C THR A 130 -4.82 8.15 7.32
N HIS A 131 -3.94 8.25 6.32
CA HIS A 131 -3.52 7.10 5.52
C HIS A 131 -2.79 6.05 6.36
N ASN A 132 -1.81 6.47 7.17
CA ASN A 132 -1.06 5.56 8.05
C ASN A 132 -1.97 4.89 9.08
N LEU A 133 -2.92 5.65 9.65
CA LEU A 133 -3.92 5.10 10.57
C LEU A 133 -4.84 4.07 9.88
N ALA A 134 -5.26 4.32 8.65
CA ALA A 134 -6.08 3.38 7.89
C ALA A 134 -5.31 2.07 7.62
N THR A 135 -4.04 2.15 7.24
CA THR A 135 -3.17 0.98 7.05
C THR A 135 -2.99 0.18 8.34
N ALA A 136 -2.65 0.85 9.44
CA ALA A 136 -2.52 0.19 10.76
C ALA A 136 -3.83 -0.46 11.23
N THR A 137 -4.97 0.19 10.95
CA THR A 137 -6.30 -0.37 11.25
C THR A 137 -6.56 -1.63 10.42
N GLN A 138 -6.19 -1.62 9.13
CA GLN A 138 -6.36 -2.78 8.26
C GLN A 138 -5.50 -3.98 8.73
N GLU A 139 -4.26 -3.74 9.13
CA GLU A 139 -3.39 -4.75 9.73
C GLU A 139 -3.98 -5.30 11.05
N SER A 140 -4.50 -4.42 11.91
CA SER A 140 -5.16 -4.82 13.15
C SER A 140 -6.38 -5.71 12.89
N ILE A 141 -7.19 -5.41 11.87
CA ILE A 141 -8.35 -6.23 11.49
C ILE A 141 -7.89 -7.60 10.99
N ASN A 142 -6.84 -7.65 10.18
CA ASN A 142 -6.29 -8.92 9.69
C ASN A 142 -5.75 -9.79 10.84
N ASN A 143 -5.01 -9.19 11.77
CA ASN A 143 -4.51 -9.88 12.95
C ASN A 143 -5.65 -10.39 13.85
N ALA A 144 -6.70 -9.59 14.04
CA ALA A 144 -7.88 -9.99 14.80
C ALA A 144 -8.61 -11.17 14.11
N LYS A 145 -8.71 -11.15 12.77
CA LYS A 145 -9.29 -12.25 11.99
C LYS A 145 -8.48 -13.54 12.14
N GLU A 146 -7.16 -13.47 12.01
CA GLU A 146 -6.29 -14.64 12.17
C GLU A 146 -6.32 -15.18 13.61
N THR A 147 -6.33 -14.30 14.60
CA THR A 147 -6.42 -14.69 16.02
C THR A 147 -7.76 -15.38 16.29
N SER A 148 -8.87 -14.79 15.85
CA SER A 148 -10.20 -15.38 15.96
C SER A 148 -10.27 -16.73 15.25
N HIS A 149 -9.68 -16.83 14.05
CA HIS A 149 -9.57 -18.09 13.32
C HIS A 149 -8.84 -19.15 14.17
N ARG A 150 -7.64 -18.86 14.68
CA ARG A 150 -6.87 -19.78 15.53
C ARG A 150 -7.60 -20.16 16.83
N GLU A 151 -8.24 -19.21 17.49
CA GLU A 151 -8.99 -19.48 18.73
C GLU A 151 -10.20 -20.39 18.53
N LEU A 152 -10.83 -20.31 17.35
CA LEU A 152 -11.97 -21.12 16.97
C LEU A 152 -11.56 -22.42 16.26
N ARG A 153 -10.27 -22.78 16.23
CA ARG A 153 -9.84 -24.07 15.69
C ARG A 153 -10.08 -25.19 16.69
N SER A 154 -10.26 -26.39 16.14
CA SER A 154 -10.16 -27.63 16.90
C SER A 154 -8.69 -28.03 17.04
N TYR A 155 -8.33 -28.49 18.23
CA TYR A 155 -6.98 -28.93 18.56
C TYR A 155 -7.07 -30.32 19.16
N VAL A 156 -6.38 -31.27 18.54
CA VAL A 156 -6.40 -32.66 18.99
C VAL A 156 -5.17 -32.95 19.83
N VAL A 157 -5.38 -33.59 20.97
CA VAL A 157 -4.33 -34.21 21.75
C VAL A 157 -4.67 -35.68 21.97
N ILE A 158 -3.64 -36.49 22.19
CA ILE A 158 -3.81 -37.90 22.50
C ILE A 158 -3.08 -38.23 23.79
N GLY A 159 -3.78 -38.88 24.70
CA GLY A 159 -3.21 -39.52 25.86
C GLY A 159 -3.34 -41.04 25.74
N SER A 160 -2.36 -41.79 26.21
CA SER A 160 -2.53 -43.23 26.41
C SER A 160 -2.69 -43.54 27.88
N ASN A 161 -3.65 -44.42 28.18
CA ASN A 161 -3.96 -44.83 29.54
C ASN A 161 -3.38 -46.20 29.87
N ASP A 162 -3.22 -47.08 28.87
CA ASP A 162 -2.91 -48.49 29.11
C ASP A 162 -1.50 -48.85 28.64
N ILE A 163 -0.79 -49.57 29.51
CA ILE A 163 0.52 -50.15 29.23
C ILE A 163 0.32 -51.51 28.54
N PRO A 164 0.90 -51.75 27.36
CA PRO A 164 0.80 -53.05 26.72
C PRO A 164 1.46 -54.12 27.59
N LYS A 165 0.81 -55.27 27.80
CA LYS A 165 1.46 -56.39 28.50
C LYS A 165 2.62 -56.93 27.66
N LEU A 166 3.83 -56.96 28.25
CA LEU A 166 5.02 -57.47 27.57
C LEU A 166 5.11 -58.99 27.70
N GLU A 167 4.45 -59.70 26.78
CA GLU A 167 4.41 -61.16 26.77
C GLU A 167 4.77 -61.69 25.38
N GLU A 168 5.73 -62.62 25.32
CA GLU A 168 6.13 -63.27 24.07
C GLU A 168 4.95 -64.02 23.44
N GLY A 169 4.84 -63.95 22.11
CA GLY A 169 3.76 -64.61 21.36
C GLY A 169 2.39 -63.93 21.48
N LYS A 170 2.25 -62.89 22.31
CA LYS A 170 1.01 -62.11 22.43
C LYS A 170 1.09 -60.80 21.64
N ARG A 171 -0.06 -60.38 21.10
CA ARG A 171 -0.21 -59.08 20.43
C ARG A 171 -0.43 -57.99 21.48
N PRO A 172 0.44 -56.97 21.55
CA PRO A 172 0.18 -55.83 22.42
C PRO A 172 -1.06 -55.06 21.94
N PHE A 173 -1.75 -54.50 22.93
CA PHE A 173 -2.95 -53.70 22.78
C PHE A 173 -2.75 -52.38 23.51
N VAL A 174 -3.16 -51.28 22.89
CA VAL A 174 -3.13 -49.94 23.49
C VAL A 174 -4.50 -49.32 23.38
N THR A 175 -5.01 -48.84 24.52
CA THR A 175 -6.14 -47.93 24.59
C THR A 175 -5.60 -46.52 24.74
N SER A 176 -6.14 -45.59 23.95
CA SER A 176 -5.82 -44.16 24.06
C SER A 176 -7.10 -43.32 24.01
N VAL A 177 -7.01 -42.11 24.54
CA VAL A 177 -8.06 -41.11 24.49
C VAL A 177 -7.59 -40.00 23.58
N VAL A 178 -8.37 -39.75 22.54
CA VAL A 178 -8.23 -38.58 21.68
C VAL A 178 -9.14 -37.52 22.25
N GLU A 179 -8.59 -36.38 22.64
CA GLU A 179 -9.34 -35.25 23.18
C GLU A 179 -9.23 -34.05 22.23
N ASN A 180 -10.37 -33.41 21.98
CA ASN A 180 -10.44 -32.11 21.34
C ASN A 180 -10.37 -31.04 22.44
N ILE A 181 -9.23 -30.36 22.53
CA ILE A 181 -9.02 -29.23 23.45
C ILE A 181 -9.35 -27.88 22.79
N GLY A 182 -9.77 -27.88 21.53
CA GLY A 182 -10.21 -26.68 20.83
C GLY A 182 -11.66 -26.29 21.13
N LYS A 183 -12.06 -25.08 20.70
CA LYS A 183 -13.40 -24.53 20.99
C LYS A 183 -14.50 -25.08 20.08
N THR A 184 -14.14 -25.74 18.99
CA THR A 184 -15.09 -26.20 17.98
C THR A 184 -15.01 -27.70 17.73
N PRO A 185 -16.10 -28.35 17.29
CA PRO A 185 -16.08 -29.77 16.95
C PRO A 185 -15.10 -30.11 15.82
N ILE A 186 -14.69 -31.37 15.80
CA ILE A 186 -13.89 -31.96 14.73
C ILE A 186 -14.81 -32.67 13.73
N TYR A 187 -14.64 -32.38 12.45
CA TYR A 187 -15.36 -33.01 11.35
C TYR A 187 -14.46 -33.92 10.53
N ASP A 188 -15.05 -34.96 9.93
CA ASP A 188 -14.38 -35.89 9.02
C ASP A 188 -13.03 -36.38 9.57
N GLY A 189 -12.96 -36.59 10.88
CA GLY A 189 -11.74 -37.07 11.53
C GLY A 189 -11.42 -38.50 11.09
N GLY A 190 -10.15 -38.83 10.98
CA GLY A 190 -9.63 -40.17 10.73
C GLY A 190 -8.21 -40.30 11.28
N TRP A 191 -7.71 -41.51 11.43
CA TRP A 191 -6.38 -41.71 11.99
C TRP A 191 -5.74 -42.99 11.46
N ILE A 192 -4.41 -43.01 11.51
CA ILE A 192 -3.58 -44.19 11.31
C ILE A 192 -2.61 -44.32 12.47
N SER A 193 -2.23 -45.55 12.79
CA SER A 193 -1.31 -45.82 13.89
C SER A 193 -0.62 -47.16 13.77
N GLY A 194 0.51 -47.27 14.45
CA GLY A 194 1.25 -48.49 14.65
C GLY A 194 1.68 -48.66 16.10
N ILE A 195 1.82 -49.92 16.52
CA ILE A 195 2.52 -50.30 17.75
C ILE A 195 3.77 -51.06 17.29
N ASN A 196 4.94 -50.48 17.52
CA ASN A 196 6.20 -51.01 17.00
C ASN A 196 7.26 -51.09 18.10
N VAL A 197 8.27 -51.94 17.92
CA VAL A 197 9.43 -52.01 18.80
C VAL A 197 10.59 -51.39 18.05
N PHE A 198 11.17 -50.33 18.60
CA PHE A 198 12.35 -49.68 18.04
C PHE A 198 13.48 -49.65 19.05
N THR A 199 14.70 -49.42 18.55
CA THR A 199 15.87 -49.14 19.38
C THR A 199 15.61 -47.95 20.30
N TYR A 200 16.23 -47.99 21.47
CA TYR A 200 16.16 -46.92 22.46
C TYR A 200 17.56 -46.36 22.79
N PRO A 201 17.79 -45.03 22.73
CA PRO A 201 16.86 -43.99 22.30
C PRO A 201 16.48 -44.13 20.82
N LEU A 202 15.34 -43.55 20.43
CA LEU A 202 14.87 -43.55 19.05
C LEU A 202 15.91 -42.80 18.18
N THR A 203 16.44 -43.48 17.17
CA THR A 203 17.47 -42.92 16.26
C THR A 203 16.90 -42.51 14.90
N GLU A 204 15.73 -43.03 14.54
CA GLU A 204 15.09 -42.82 13.25
C GLU A 204 13.79 -42.04 13.43
N ASP A 205 13.54 -41.09 12.52
CA ASP A 205 12.29 -40.34 12.52
C ASP A 205 11.12 -41.26 12.15
N ILE A 206 10.04 -41.16 12.92
CA ILE A 206 8.80 -41.86 12.62
C ILE A 206 8.08 -41.09 11.53
N THR A 207 8.01 -41.67 10.34
CA THR A 207 7.27 -41.09 9.21
C THR A 207 5.82 -41.55 9.23
N ASN A 208 4.89 -40.60 9.25
CA ASN A 208 3.46 -40.85 9.12
C ASN A 208 2.97 -40.60 7.68
N ASP A 209 1.92 -41.29 7.29
CA ASP A 209 1.29 -41.11 5.98
C ASP A 209 0.61 -39.73 5.86
N SER A 210 0.33 -39.31 4.63
CA SER A 210 -0.37 -38.06 4.35
C SER A 210 -1.84 -38.11 4.76
N CYS A 211 -2.42 -36.96 5.14
CA CYS A 211 -3.85 -36.91 5.47
C CYS A 211 -4.77 -37.28 4.32
N THR A 212 -4.32 -37.10 3.07
CA THR A 212 -5.07 -37.57 1.90
C THR A 212 -5.31 -39.08 1.97
N ASN A 213 -4.32 -39.86 2.38
CA ASN A 213 -4.44 -41.31 2.49
C ASN A 213 -5.23 -41.71 3.74
N VAL A 214 -4.98 -41.06 4.87
CA VAL A 214 -5.72 -41.29 6.12
C VAL A 214 -7.22 -41.09 5.93
N LEU A 215 -7.63 -39.98 5.31
CA LEU A 215 -9.03 -39.62 5.13
C LEU A 215 -9.75 -40.41 4.03
N LYS A 216 -9.00 -40.97 3.06
CA LYS A 216 -9.56 -41.78 1.96
C LYS A 216 -9.62 -43.27 2.26
N SER A 217 -8.98 -43.74 3.32
CA SER A 217 -8.95 -45.16 3.66
C SER A 217 -10.38 -45.72 3.83
N PRO A 218 -10.79 -46.74 3.05
CA PRO A 218 -12.09 -47.39 3.19
C PRO A 218 -12.12 -48.15 4.53
N GLY A 219 -12.56 -47.46 5.58
CA GLY A 219 -12.50 -47.94 6.96
C GLY A 219 -11.98 -46.90 7.96
N ALA A 220 -11.45 -45.76 7.49
CA ALA A 220 -11.22 -44.63 8.37
C ALA A 220 -12.57 -44.18 8.96
N PRO A 221 -12.74 -44.26 10.28
CA PRO A 221 -14.02 -43.94 10.88
C PRO A 221 -14.24 -42.44 10.74
N LYS A 222 -15.35 -42.01 10.13
CA LYS A 222 -15.69 -40.58 10.01
C LYS A 222 -16.08 -40.04 11.38
N TRP A 223 -15.10 -39.60 12.15
CA TRP A 223 -15.34 -39.15 13.51
C TRP A 223 -15.89 -37.73 13.53
N LEU A 224 -16.97 -37.57 14.29
CA LEU A 224 -17.38 -36.30 14.87
C LEU A 224 -16.96 -36.34 16.34
N ILE A 225 -15.85 -35.70 16.68
CA ILE A 225 -15.39 -35.63 18.08
C ILE A 225 -15.86 -34.30 18.65
N GLY A 226 -16.80 -34.39 19.60
CA GLY A 226 -17.20 -33.24 20.42
C GLY A 226 -16.11 -32.89 21.43
N ARG A 227 -15.88 -33.78 22.40
CA ARG A 227 -14.88 -33.60 23.46
C ARG A 227 -13.79 -34.67 23.46
N SER A 228 -14.17 -35.95 23.55
CA SER A 228 -13.19 -37.04 23.60
C SER A 228 -13.72 -38.30 22.94
N SER A 229 -12.82 -39.11 22.39
CA SER A 229 -13.11 -40.44 21.86
C SER A 229 -12.06 -41.44 22.34
N LYS A 230 -12.47 -42.67 22.64
CA LYS A 230 -11.55 -43.77 22.94
C LYS A 230 -11.15 -44.45 21.65
N ILE A 231 -9.86 -44.74 21.53
CA ILE A 231 -9.28 -45.41 20.38
C ILE A 231 -8.52 -46.63 20.87
N GLU A 232 -8.63 -47.69 20.10
CA GLU A 232 -8.07 -48.99 20.43
C GLU A 232 -7.22 -49.48 19.28
N LYS A 233 -6.01 -49.95 19.59
CA LYS A 233 -5.10 -50.49 18.57
C LYS A 233 -4.47 -51.78 19.03
N TRP A 234 -4.58 -52.79 18.18
CA TRP A 234 -3.78 -54.00 18.24
C TRP A 234 -2.55 -53.86 17.35
N ARG A 235 -1.41 -54.32 17.82
CA ARG A 235 -0.27 -54.57 16.93
C ARG A 235 -0.61 -55.69 15.97
N VAL A 236 -0.18 -55.55 14.72
CA VAL A 236 -0.44 -56.54 13.66
C VAL A 236 0.20 -57.89 14.02
N LEU A 237 1.47 -57.87 14.44
CA LEU A 237 2.24 -59.06 14.80
C LEU A 237 2.39 -59.21 16.32
N PRO A 238 2.44 -60.45 16.86
CA PRO A 238 2.77 -60.68 18.26
C PRO A 238 4.22 -60.27 18.57
N PHE A 239 4.53 -60.07 19.85
CA PHE A 239 5.91 -59.85 20.28
C PHE A 239 6.77 -61.08 20.02
N GLN A 240 7.95 -60.86 19.43
CA GLN A 240 8.98 -61.89 19.27
C GLN A 240 9.85 -62.01 20.53
N ALA A 241 10.41 -63.19 20.78
CA ALA A 241 11.32 -63.43 21.90
C ALA A 241 12.50 -62.43 21.93
N SER A 242 13.05 -62.13 20.76
CA SER A 242 14.15 -61.17 20.57
C SER A 242 13.76 -59.75 20.96
N GLU A 243 12.53 -59.31 20.63
CA GLU A 243 12.00 -58.00 20.99
C GLU A 243 11.79 -57.89 22.50
N VAL A 244 11.14 -58.88 23.11
CA VAL A 244 10.91 -58.91 24.57
C VAL A 244 12.24 -58.86 25.33
N LYS A 245 13.23 -59.63 24.88
CA LYS A 245 14.58 -59.61 25.45
C LYS A 245 15.23 -58.23 25.30
N ALA A 246 15.20 -57.63 24.11
CA ALA A 246 15.79 -56.32 23.86
C ALA A 246 15.13 -55.21 24.70
N ILE A 247 13.80 -55.27 24.89
CA ILE A 247 13.06 -54.35 25.75
C ILE A 247 13.49 -54.52 27.21
N LYS A 248 13.55 -55.76 27.72
CA LYS A 248 13.97 -56.06 29.10
C LYS A 248 15.41 -55.65 29.40
N GLU A 249 16.29 -55.72 28.40
CA GLU A 249 17.68 -55.27 28.49
C GLU A 249 17.83 -53.74 28.34
N GLY A 250 16.74 -53.01 28.08
CA GLY A 250 16.75 -51.55 27.91
C GLY A 250 17.33 -51.08 26.57
N ARG A 251 17.57 -51.99 25.62
CA ARG A 251 18.08 -51.67 24.26
C ARG A 251 16.97 -51.24 23.30
N ALA A 252 15.72 -51.59 23.62
CA ALA A 252 14.55 -51.26 22.83
C ALA A 252 13.40 -50.76 23.71
N ALA A 253 12.41 -50.11 23.10
CA ALA A 253 11.18 -49.68 23.74
C ALA A 253 9.98 -49.99 22.85
N VAL A 254 8.79 -50.08 23.45
CA VAL A 254 7.52 -50.18 22.71
C VAL A 254 7.07 -48.77 22.38
N TYR A 255 6.73 -48.51 21.13
CA TYR A 255 6.25 -47.22 20.64
C TYR A 255 4.84 -47.35 20.09
N PHE A 256 3.93 -46.48 20.53
CA PHE A 256 2.64 -46.26 19.91
C PHE A 256 2.65 -44.88 19.24
N HIS A 257 2.55 -44.89 17.93
CA HIS A 257 2.69 -43.69 17.13
C HIS A 257 1.69 -43.67 15.98
N GLY A 258 1.48 -42.49 15.42
CA GLY A 258 0.58 -42.32 14.30
C GLY A 258 0.26 -40.87 14.00
N ARG A 259 -0.77 -40.69 13.17
CA ARG A 259 -1.31 -39.40 12.76
C ARG A 259 -2.82 -39.42 12.84
N ILE A 260 -3.38 -38.37 13.42
CA ILE A 260 -4.79 -38.03 13.37
C ILE A 260 -4.94 -36.93 12.32
N CYS A 261 -5.88 -37.07 11.41
CA CYS A 261 -6.20 -36.08 10.38
C CYS A 261 -7.66 -35.68 10.52
N TYR A 262 -7.96 -34.39 10.41
CA TYR A 262 -9.30 -33.90 10.65
C TYR A 262 -9.60 -32.59 9.96
N ARG A 263 -10.88 -32.18 9.97
CA ARG A 263 -11.32 -30.85 9.55
C ARG A 263 -11.92 -30.07 10.70
N ASP A 264 -11.68 -28.77 10.73
CA ASP A 264 -12.32 -27.84 11.64
C ASP A 264 -13.63 -27.28 11.06
N ILE A 265 -14.21 -26.30 11.76
CA ILE A 265 -15.42 -25.58 11.29
C ILE A 265 -15.19 -24.78 10.00
N PHE A 266 -13.94 -24.42 9.70
CA PHE A 266 -13.54 -23.71 8.48
C PHE A 266 -13.27 -24.67 7.31
N ARG A 267 -13.44 -25.98 7.52
CA ARG A 267 -13.24 -27.07 6.54
C ARG A 267 -11.78 -27.25 6.10
N GLU A 268 -10.84 -26.61 6.79
CA GLU A 268 -9.41 -26.78 6.55
C GLU A 268 -8.94 -28.13 7.09
N VAL A 269 -7.93 -28.73 6.43
CA VAL A 269 -7.39 -30.03 6.86
C VAL A 269 -6.23 -29.81 7.82
N HIS A 270 -6.36 -30.40 9.00
CA HIS A 270 -5.36 -30.37 10.06
C HIS A 270 -4.91 -31.78 10.42
N TYR A 271 -3.75 -31.85 11.06
CA TYR A 271 -3.19 -33.09 11.56
C TYR A 271 -2.53 -32.95 12.91
N THR A 272 -2.49 -34.07 13.64
CA THR A 272 -1.72 -34.22 14.85
C THR A 272 -0.96 -35.55 14.77
N ASP A 273 0.35 -35.45 14.64
CA ASP A 273 1.28 -36.54 14.84
C ASP A 273 1.46 -36.80 16.33
N PHE A 274 1.51 -38.08 16.69
CA PHE A 274 1.75 -38.49 18.06
C PHE A 274 2.74 -39.64 18.14
N CYS A 275 3.48 -39.67 19.24
CA CYS A 275 4.35 -40.76 19.62
C CYS A 275 4.45 -40.87 21.13
N MET A 276 4.12 -42.05 21.65
CA MET A 276 4.29 -42.46 23.04
C MET A 276 5.16 -43.71 23.12
N ARG A 277 5.94 -43.82 24.19
CA ARG A 277 6.88 -44.93 24.41
C ARG A 277 6.76 -45.52 25.81
N TRP A 278 6.97 -46.82 25.91
CA TRP A 278 7.09 -47.56 27.17
C TRP A 278 8.45 -48.25 27.24
N ARG A 279 9.17 -48.05 28.34
CA ARG A 279 10.48 -48.66 28.61
C ARG A 279 10.37 -49.71 29.68
N TRP A 280 11.28 -50.68 29.66
CA TRP A 280 11.42 -51.59 30.78
C TRP A 280 12.19 -50.91 31.92
N GLU A 281 11.53 -50.73 33.05
CA GLU A 281 12.07 -50.07 34.23
C GLU A 281 11.58 -50.85 35.47
N ASN A 282 12.47 -51.10 36.43
CA ASN A 282 12.14 -51.78 37.69
C ASN A 282 11.40 -53.13 37.55
N GLY A 283 11.68 -53.90 36.49
CA GLY A 283 11.09 -55.21 36.28
C GLY A 283 9.67 -55.20 35.70
N HIS A 284 9.19 -54.04 35.22
CA HIS A 284 7.94 -53.92 34.48
C HIS A 284 8.08 -52.91 33.33
N LEU A 285 7.06 -52.78 32.49
CA LEU A 285 6.97 -51.63 31.59
C LEU A 285 6.57 -50.40 32.41
N GLY A 286 7.37 -49.34 32.32
CA GLY A 286 7.10 -48.05 32.95
C GLY A 286 5.91 -47.34 32.33
N GLU A 287 5.67 -46.10 32.76
CA GLU A 287 4.57 -45.28 32.22
C GLU A 287 4.78 -44.91 30.75
N GLY A 288 3.68 -44.66 30.04
CA GLY A 288 3.72 -44.17 28.67
C GLY A 288 4.20 -42.72 28.65
N LEU A 289 5.40 -42.49 28.12
CA LEU A 289 5.97 -41.16 27.99
C LEU A 289 5.87 -40.67 26.55
N ALA A 290 5.63 -39.37 26.35
CA ALA A 290 5.74 -38.76 25.03
C ALA A 290 7.16 -38.94 24.48
N CYS A 291 7.27 -39.24 23.20
CA CYS A 291 8.55 -39.24 22.49
C CYS A 291 9.07 -37.81 22.32
N PRO A 292 10.40 -37.60 22.36
CA PRO A 292 10.99 -36.29 22.06
C PRO A 292 10.70 -35.80 20.62
N GLN A 293 10.43 -36.73 19.70
CA GLN A 293 10.15 -36.51 18.28
C GLN A 293 8.84 -37.18 17.89
N GLY A 294 8.25 -36.78 16.75
CA GLY A 294 7.00 -37.38 16.24
C GLY A 294 5.73 -36.93 16.96
N ASN A 295 5.81 -35.86 17.76
CA ASN A 295 4.66 -35.17 18.34
C ASN A 295 4.59 -33.76 17.72
N GLY A 296 3.58 -33.49 16.89
CA GLY A 296 3.48 -32.23 16.15
C GLY A 296 2.14 -32.07 15.44
N GLY A 297 1.86 -30.88 14.90
CA GLY A 297 0.62 -30.61 14.17
C GLY A 297 0.68 -29.26 13.46
N ASN A 298 -0.34 -28.96 12.64
CA ASN A 298 -0.50 -27.70 11.91
C ASN A 298 -1.74 -26.92 12.36
#